data_AF-A0A7D9I7T6-F1
#
_entry.id   AF-A0A7D9I7T6-F1
#
_cell.length_a   1.000
_cell.length_b   1.000
_cell.length_c   1.000
_cell.angle_alpha   90.00
_cell.angle_beta   90.00
_cell.angle_gamma   90.00
#
_symmetry.space_group_name_H-M   'P 1'
#
loop_
_entity.id
_entity.type
_entity.pdbx_description
1 polymer ?
#
loop_
_entity_poly.entity_id
_entity_poly.type
_entity_poly.pdbx_seq_one_letter_code
_entity_poly.pdbx_strand_id
1 'polypeptide(L)'
;DVQQIARPLEAIDIQAKRMEFLSSTSKKINQIQKKQRYASGSKDGPRRKPDLCFRCGGEGHNACDKCCPAKSATCRKCQNVGHFAAVCNLKVNT
;
A
#
# COMPACT_ATOMS: atom_id res chain seq x y z
N ASP A 1 21.68 52.67 25.56
CA ASP A 1 20.78 52.09 26.57
C ASP A 1 20.97 50.58 26.58
N VAL A 2 21.66 50.05 27.60
CA VAL A 2 22.05 48.62 27.67
C VAL A 2 20.85 47.74 28.01
N GLN A 3 19.83 48.32 28.64
CA GLN A 3 18.61 47.62 29.06
C GLN A 3 17.69 47.31 27.88
N GLN A 4 17.67 48.17 26.85
CA GLN A 4 16.94 47.90 25.60
C GLN A 4 17.49 46.68 24.84
N ILE A 5 18.77 46.33 25.01
CA ILE A 5 19.42 45.23 24.28
C ILE A 5 19.38 43.92 25.08
N ALA A 6 19.49 43.99 26.41
CA ALA A 6 19.47 42.79 27.26
C ALA A 6 18.12 42.04 27.20
N ARG A 7 17.01 42.78 27.31
CA ARG A 7 15.66 42.21 27.34
C ARG A 7 15.31 41.34 26.11
N PRO A 8 15.56 41.77 24.86
CA PRO A 8 15.28 40.92 23.70
C PRO A 8 16.22 39.71 23.59
N LEU A 9 17.48 39.82 24.03
CA LEU A 9 18.42 38.69 23.99
C LEU A 9 18.00 37.57 24.93
N GLU A 10 17.55 37.91 26.15
CA GLU A 10 17.01 36.92 27.09
C GLU A 10 15.75 36.23 26.54
N ALA A 11 14.87 36.96 25.86
CA ALA A 11 13.69 36.38 25.24
C ALA A 11 14.03 35.40 24.10
N ILE A 12 15.03 35.72 23.30
CA ILE A 12 15.54 34.85 22.22
C ILE A 12 16.15 33.58 22.81
N ASP A 13 16.93 33.68 23.88
CA ASP A 13 17.56 32.53 24.55
C ASP A 13 16.50 31.55 25.10
N ILE A 14 15.47 32.07 25.77
CA ILE A 14 14.35 31.27 26.27
C ILE A 14 13.62 30.56 25.12
N GLN A 15 13.40 31.27 24.00
CA GLN A 15 12.75 30.70 22.82
C GLN A 15 13.61 29.59 22.18
N ALA A 16 14.92 29.82 22.05
CA ALA A 16 15.87 28.85 21.51
C ALA A 16 15.92 27.57 22.36
N LYS A 17 15.94 27.70 23.68
CA LYS A 17 15.96 26.57 24.62
C LYS A 17 14.69 25.72 24.56
N ARG A 18 13.52 26.37 24.37
CA ARG A 18 12.25 25.67 24.13
C ARG A 18 12.26 24.89 22.82
N MET A 19 12.85 25.45 21.76
CA MET A 19 12.97 24.77 20.47
C MET A 19 13.92 23.57 20.53
N GLU A 20 15.01 23.64 21.30
CA GLU A 20 15.93 22.51 21.51
C GLU A 20 15.26 21.32 22.22
N PHE A 21 14.42 21.58 23.23
CA PHE A 21 13.66 20.55 23.95
C PHE A 21 12.64 19.83 23.04
N LEU A 22 11.95 20.59 22.19
CA LEU A 22 10.98 20.05 21.23
C LEU A 22 11.66 19.32 20.06
N SER A 23 12.85 19.76 19.64
CA SER A 23 13.70 19.08 18.66
C SER A 23 14.20 17.72 19.16
N SER A 24 14.48 17.61 20.46
CA SER A 24 14.92 16.36 21.10
C SER A 24 13.79 15.35 21.28
N THR A 25 12.56 15.81 21.50
CA THR A 25 11.40 14.95 21.79
C THR A 25 10.71 14.40 20.52
N SER A 26 10.82 15.09 19.38
CA SER A 26 10.02 14.75 18.17
C SER A 26 10.84 14.73 16.87
N LYS A 27 11.79 13.79 16.76
CA LYS A 27 12.58 13.56 15.53
C LYS A 27 11.81 12.87 14.39
N LYS A 28 10.58 13.31 14.06
CA LYS A 28 9.77 12.72 12.97
C LYS A 28 8.85 13.73 12.29
N ILE A 29 9.40 14.81 11.74
CA ILE A 29 8.60 15.86 11.08
C ILE A 29 8.19 15.47 9.64
N ASN A 30 8.61 14.30 9.12
CA ASN A 30 8.18 13.82 7.80
C ASN A 30 8.25 12.29 7.64
N GLN A 31 7.86 11.54 8.67
CA GLN A 31 7.85 10.07 8.59
C GLN A 31 6.56 9.58 7.93
N ILE A 32 6.59 9.38 6.61
CA ILE A 32 5.57 8.59 5.92
C ILE A 32 5.68 7.15 6.43
N GLN A 33 4.72 6.73 7.25
CA GLN A 33 4.61 5.33 7.64
C GLN A 33 4.40 4.51 6.37
N LYS A 34 5.41 3.75 5.96
CA LYS A 34 5.23 2.71 4.94
C LYS A 34 4.25 1.70 5.54
N LYS A 35 2.95 1.85 5.26
CA LYS A 35 1.99 0.75 5.43
C LYS A 35 2.62 -0.42 4.67
N GLN A 36 3.13 -1.40 5.41
CA GLN A 36 3.64 -2.63 4.85
C GLN A 36 2.50 -3.19 3.99
N ARG A 37 2.62 -3.04 2.68
CA ARG A 37 1.65 -3.60 1.76
C ARG A 37 1.79 -5.10 1.90
N TYR A 38 0.81 -5.70 2.57
CA TYR A 38 0.55 -7.14 2.59
C TYR A 38 1.81 -8.00 2.78
N ALA A 39 2.35 -8.01 4.00
CA ALA A 39 3.06 -9.21 4.44
C ALA A 39 2.02 -10.33 4.53
N SER A 40 1.94 -11.17 3.50
CA SER A 40 1.12 -12.37 3.46
C SER A 40 1.64 -13.39 4.48
N GLY A 41 1.30 -13.20 5.75
CA GLY A 41 1.83 -14.00 6.86
C GLY A 41 0.80 -14.49 7.89
N SER A 42 -0.50 -14.25 7.69
CA SER A 42 -1.53 -14.76 8.61
C SER A 42 -1.88 -16.21 8.25
N LYS A 43 -1.48 -17.15 9.12
CA LYS A 43 -1.79 -18.58 9.00
C LYS A 43 -3.24 -18.94 9.35
N ASP A 44 -4.05 -17.98 9.79
CA ASP A 44 -5.42 -18.21 10.28
C ASP A 44 -6.47 -17.34 9.57
N GLY A 45 -6.32 -17.17 8.25
CA GLY A 45 -7.33 -16.55 7.38
C GLY A 45 -8.29 -17.59 6.78
N PRO A 46 -9.54 -17.21 6.40
CA PRO A 46 -10.56 -18.14 5.93
C PRO A 46 -10.01 -19.01 4.81
N ARG A 47 -10.09 -20.34 5.01
CA ARG A 47 -9.63 -21.43 4.12
C ARG A 47 -9.20 -20.91 2.76
N ARG A 48 -7.88 -20.74 2.58
CA ARG A 48 -7.27 -20.35 1.30
C ARG A 48 -7.90 -21.25 0.24
N LYS A 49 -8.69 -20.64 -0.65
CA LYS A 49 -9.14 -21.34 -1.87
C LYS A 49 -7.88 -21.90 -2.53
N PRO A 50 -7.92 -23.10 -3.13
CA PRO A 50 -6.77 -23.65 -3.84
C PRO A 50 -6.18 -22.57 -4.75
N ASP A 51 -4.85 -22.55 -4.91
CA ASP A 51 -4.13 -21.57 -5.72
C ASP A 51 -4.46 -21.81 -7.20
N LEU A 52 -5.67 -21.39 -7.57
CA LEU A 52 -6.23 -21.50 -8.90
C LEU A 52 -5.80 -20.28 -9.70
N CYS A 53 -5.43 -20.53 -10.95
CA CYS A 53 -5.07 -19.48 -11.88
C CYS A 53 -6.23 -18.49 -12.06
N PHE A 54 -5.98 -17.21 -11.77
CA PHE A 54 -7.00 -16.15 -11.87
C PHE A 54 -7.49 -15.89 -13.31
N ARG A 55 -6.82 -16.43 -14.34
CA ARG A 55 -7.22 -16.27 -15.74
C ARG A 55 -8.07 -17.42 -16.26
N CYS A 56 -7.77 -18.66 -15.86
CA CYS A 56 -8.46 -19.85 -16.38
C CYS A 56 -9.22 -20.65 -15.32
N GLY A 57 -8.94 -20.46 -14.03
CA GLY A 57 -9.49 -21.24 -12.93
C GLY A 57 -8.84 -22.62 -12.75
N GLY A 58 -7.80 -22.97 -13.52
CA GLY A 58 -7.08 -24.23 -13.40
C GLY A 58 -6.00 -24.19 -12.32
N GLU A 59 -5.65 -25.34 -11.77
CA GLU A 59 -4.54 -25.52 -10.82
C GLU A 59 -3.21 -25.83 -11.53
N GLY A 60 -2.11 -25.82 -10.77
CA GLY A 60 -0.79 -26.23 -11.27
C GLY A 60 -0.01 -25.17 -12.06
N HIS A 61 -0.57 -23.97 -12.27
CA HIS A 61 0.13 -22.83 -12.88
C HIS A 61 -0.42 -21.51 -12.37
N ASN A 62 0.38 -20.44 -12.49
CA ASN A 62 -0.03 -19.09 -12.11
C ASN A 62 -0.59 -18.31 -13.31
N ALA A 63 -1.24 -17.18 -13.05
CA ALA A 63 -1.83 -16.34 -14.10
C ALA A 63 -0.80 -15.75 -15.09
N CYS A 64 0.46 -15.58 -14.68
CA CYS A 64 1.53 -15.09 -15.55
C CYS A 64 2.16 -16.18 -16.41
N ASP A 65 1.84 -17.45 -16.14
CA ASP A 65 2.47 -18.56 -16.81
C ASP A 65 2.10 -18.59 -18.29
N LYS A 66 3.08 -18.96 -19.13
CA LYS A 66 2.89 -19.09 -20.57
C LYS A 66 2.03 -20.30 -20.92
N CYS A 67 1.96 -21.29 -20.04
CA CYS A 67 1.14 -22.49 -20.20
C CYS A 67 -0.35 -22.24 -19.96
N CYS A 68 -0.75 -21.04 -19.51
CA CYS A 68 -2.16 -20.76 -19.23
C CYS A 68 -2.99 -20.72 -20.53
N PRO A 69 -3.99 -21.60 -20.70
CA PRO A 69 -4.80 -21.65 -21.92
C PRO A 69 -5.68 -20.41 -22.10
N ALA A 70 -5.98 -19.70 -21.01
CA ALA A 70 -6.79 -18.50 -21.08
C ALA A 70 -6.03 -17.27 -21.61
N LYS A 71 -4.70 -17.35 -21.80
CA LYS A 71 -3.89 -16.22 -22.25
C LYS A 71 -4.33 -15.67 -23.62
N SER A 72 -4.66 -16.56 -24.55
CA SER A 72 -5.18 -16.22 -25.89
C SER A 72 -6.70 -16.38 -26.01
N ALA A 73 -7.38 -16.76 -24.93
CA ALA A 73 -8.82 -16.97 -24.96
C ALA A 73 -9.59 -15.67 -24.79
N THR A 74 -10.67 -15.53 -25.55
CA THR A 74 -11.62 -14.42 -25.45
C THR A 74 -12.75 -14.76 -24.49
N CYS A 75 -13.00 -13.90 -23.51
CA CYS A 75 -14.06 -14.06 -22.54
C CYS A 75 -15.43 -13.87 -23.19
N ARG A 76 -16.34 -14.85 -23.05
CA ARG A 76 -17.69 -14.75 -23.62
C ARG A 76 -18.60 -13.71 -22.93
N LYS A 77 -18.28 -13.29 -21.71
CA LYS A 77 -19.07 -12.30 -20.94
C LYS A 77 -18.71 -10.85 -21.25
N CYS A 78 -17.41 -10.55 -21.36
CA CYS A 78 -16.92 -9.18 -21.53
C CYS A 78 -16.13 -8.97 -22.83
N GLN A 79 -15.99 -10.01 -23.66
CA GLN A 79 -15.30 -10.00 -24.96
C GLN A 79 -13.81 -9.60 -24.90
N ASN A 80 -13.23 -9.47 -23.71
CA ASN A 80 -11.80 -9.23 -23.52
C ASN A 80 -10.99 -10.52 -23.59
N VAL A 81 -9.77 -10.44 -24.11
CA VAL A 81 -8.81 -11.55 -24.14
C VAL A 81 -8.08 -11.73 -22.80
N GLY A 82 -7.61 -12.94 -22.53
CA GLY A 82 -6.74 -13.23 -21.38
C GLY A 82 -7.43 -13.88 -20.18
N HIS A 83 -8.74 -14.18 -20.27
CA HIS A 83 -9.45 -14.94 -19.24
C HIS A 83 -10.69 -15.66 -19.77
N PHE A 84 -11.18 -16.64 -19.02
CA PHE A 84 -12.45 -17.33 -19.33
C PHE A 84 -13.66 -16.68 -18.66
N ALA A 85 -14.85 -16.92 -19.22
CA ALA A 85 -16.12 -16.43 -18.68
C ALA A 85 -16.42 -16.94 -17.25
N ALA A 86 -15.84 -18.07 -16.85
CA ALA A 86 -15.97 -18.64 -15.51
C ALA A 86 -15.36 -17.74 -14.42
N VAL A 87 -14.25 -17.06 -14.72
CA VAL A 87 -13.51 -16.19 -13.78
C VAL A 87 -13.70 -14.69 -14.06
N CYS A 88 -14.64 -14.35 -14.96
CA CYS A 88 -14.90 -12.97 -15.33
C CYS A 88 -15.58 -12.21 -14.19
N ASN A 89 -14.99 -11.07 -13.80
CA ASN A 89 -15.50 -10.20 -12.74
C ASN A 89 -16.42 -9.08 -13.26
N LEU A 90 -16.73 -9.06 -14.56
CA LEU A 90 -17.65 -8.07 -15.10
C LEU A 90 -19.05 -8.31 -14.51
N LYS A 91 -19.55 -7.32 -13.77
CA LYS A 91 -20.95 -7.28 -13.35
C LYS A 91 -21.75 -6.80 -14.54
N VAL A 92 -22.45 -7.71 -15.21
CA VAL A 92 -23.40 -7.33 -16.26
C VAL A 92 -24.54 -6.61 -15.55
N ASN A 93 -24.64 -5.29 -15.75
CA ASN A 93 -25.71 -4.50 -15.17
C ASN A 93 -26.91 -4.62 -16.11
N THR A 94 -27.75 -5.61 -15.84
CA THR A 94 -29.03 -5.83 -16.53
C THR A 94 -30.11 -4.98 -15.89
#